data_AF-A0A8S3TZ52-F1
#
_entry.id   AF-A0A8S3TZ52-F1
#
_cell.length_a   1.000
_cell.length_b   1.000
_cell.length_c   1.000
_cell.angle_alpha   90.00
_cell.angle_beta   90.00
_cell.angle_gamma   90.00
#
_symmetry.space_group_name_H-M   'P 1'
#
loop_
_entity.id
_entity.type
_entity.pdbx_description
1 polymer ?
#
loop_
_entity_poly.entity_id
_entity_poly.type
_entity_poly.pdbx_seq_one_letter_code
_entity_poly.pdbx_strand_id
1 'polypeptide(L)'
;MRHMRGRGGPMRGGMMRPMGPRPPFRAFIPHIPFDLVQCETVFTRAKPAPDDKSFTDALLKRHNDLTPSATEQSAILSLVTKIQGALDALVLTPATFEPAQIEEVRQIGSFKKGTMMAGHNVADIVVMLKTLPTKEAVAALGNKIVEDMKLTDPQEVLSMLTNDTGFEISSADVTVKCLITTIPPNLKKLEQDLHLDGKLMQAHLAGIRHARWVEENACHSRRCLQLMSAEILPTWFCGNTDPCEQD
;
A
#
# COMPACT_ATOMS: atom_id res chain seq x y z
N MET A 1 23.86 53.27 49.58
CA MET A 1 23.98 53.39 51.04
C MET A 1 23.22 52.23 51.68
N ARG A 2 23.91 51.43 52.51
CA ARG A 2 23.42 50.48 53.53
C ARG A 2 22.70 49.17 53.15
N HIS A 3 23.43 48.10 53.47
CA HIS A 3 23.01 46.76 53.90
C HIS A 3 22.08 46.72 55.13
N MET A 4 21.45 45.53 55.32
CA MET A 4 21.03 44.81 56.55
C MET A 4 19.53 44.44 56.49
N ARG A 5 19.01 43.25 56.81
CA ARG A 5 19.37 41.97 57.48
C ARG A 5 18.38 40.91 56.91
N GLY A 6 18.64 39.62 56.71
CA GLY A 6 19.23 38.65 57.64
C GLY A 6 18.14 37.72 58.22
N ARG A 7 17.99 36.49 57.69
CA ARG A 7 17.44 35.26 58.32
C ARG A 7 17.63 34.12 57.28
N GLY A 8 18.51 33.12 57.39
CA GLY A 8 18.83 32.25 58.53
C GLY A 8 17.87 31.05 58.54
N GLY A 9 17.88 30.18 57.53
CA GLY A 9 18.44 28.80 57.54
C GLY A 9 17.35 27.75 57.22
N PRO A 10 17.60 26.43 57.04
CA PRO A 10 18.87 25.70 56.93
C PRO A 10 19.00 24.83 55.66
N MET A 11 20.24 24.39 55.41
CA MET A 11 20.67 23.33 54.49
C MET A 11 19.70 22.13 54.40
N ARG A 12 19.35 21.75 53.16
CA ARG A 12 19.19 20.34 52.78
C ARG A 12 20.15 20.07 51.63
N GLY A 13 21.15 19.24 51.93
CA GLY A 13 22.28 18.95 51.06
C GLY A 13 21.85 18.45 49.68
N GLY A 14 22.52 18.98 48.67
CA GLY A 14 22.43 18.56 47.28
C GLY A 14 23.46 19.35 46.51
N MET A 15 24.69 18.84 46.48
CA MET A 15 25.78 19.38 45.67
C MET A 15 25.26 19.67 44.26
N MET A 16 25.20 20.95 43.89
CA MET A 16 25.18 21.33 42.48
C MET A 16 26.51 20.85 41.89
N ARG A 17 26.46 19.69 41.24
CA ARG A 17 27.55 19.22 40.40
C ARG A 17 27.72 20.24 39.27
N PRO A 18 28.95 20.73 39.01
CA PRO A 18 29.23 21.55 37.84
C PRO A 18 28.72 20.81 36.60
N MET A 19 27.94 21.49 35.75
CA MET A 19 27.62 20.99 34.41
C MET A 19 28.94 20.92 33.65
N GLY A 20 29.60 19.76 33.72
CA GLY A 20 30.69 19.42 32.83
C GLY A 20 30.20 19.42 31.39
N PRO A 21 31.11 19.52 30.41
CA PRO A 21 30.75 19.55 28.99
C PRO A 21 29.83 18.37 28.69
N ARG A 22 28.62 18.64 28.20
CA ARG A 22 27.73 17.58 27.71
C ARG A 22 28.55 16.77 26.71
N PRO A 23 28.68 15.44 26.86
CA PRO A 23 29.40 14.63 25.89
C PRO A 23 28.81 14.93 24.51
N PRO A 24 29.65 15.12 23.47
CA PRO A 24 29.14 15.40 22.14
C PRO A 24 28.13 14.32 21.79
N PHE A 25 26.93 14.71 21.35
CA PHE A 25 25.95 13.78 20.82
C PHE A 25 26.69 12.83 19.88
N ARG A 26 26.77 11.54 20.24
CA ARG A 26 27.41 10.56 19.37
C ARG A 26 26.65 10.60 18.06
N ALA A 27 27.34 11.03 16.99
CA ALA A 27 26.76 11.02 15.67
C ALA A 27 26.23 9.61 15.40
N PHE A 28 24.98 9.52 14.94
CA PHE A 28 24.42 8.24 14.53
C PHE A 28 25.31 7.66 13.42
N ILE A 29 25.96 6.54 13.72
CA ILE A 29 26.72 5.78 12.73
C ILE A 29 25.77 4.71 12.20
N PRO A 30 25.25 4.83 10.97
CA PRO A 30 24.40 3.80 10.40
C PRO A 30 25.18 2.49 10.27
N HIS A 31 24.75 1.46 10.99
CA HIS A 31 25.29 0.12 10.84
C HIS A 31 24.55 -0.59 9.71
N ILE A 32 25.22 -0.79 8.58
CA ILE A 32 24.68 -1.58 7.47
C ILE A 32 24.91 -3.07 7.79
N PRO A 33 23.86 -3.91 7.82
CA PRO A 33 24.03 -5.34 8.02
C PRO A 33 24.91 -5.96 6.94
N PHE A 34 25.58 -7.06 7.29
CA PHE A 34 26.36 -7.81 6.32
C PHE A 34 25.45 -8.43 5.25
N ASP A 35 25.79 -8.23 3.98
CA ASP A 35 25.14 -8.84 2.81
C ASP A 35 26.22 -9.46 1.91
N LEU A 36 26.20 -10.78 1.78
CA LEU A 36 27.19 -11.54 1.01
C LEU A 36 27.22 -11.11 -0.47
N VAL A 37 26.07 -10.75 -1.05
CA VAL A 37 25.96 -10.35 -2.46
C VAL A 37 26.65 -9.01 -2.70
N GLN A 38 26.57 -8.08 -1.74
CA GLN A 38 27.22 -6.77 -1.85
C GLN A 38 28.74 -6.82 -1.67
N CYS A 39 29.27 -7.89 -1.06
CA CYS A 39 30.70 -8.04 -0.77
C CYS A 39 31.34 -9.26 -1.45
N GLU A 40 30.74 -9.77 -2.52
CA GLU A 40 31.23 -10.97 -3.24
C GLU A 40 32.69 -10.82 -3.71
N THR A 41 33.15 -9.61 -4.01
CA THR A 41 34.55 -9.31 -4.37
C THR A 41 35.54 -9.51 -3.24
N VAL A 42 35.08 -9.37 -1.98
CA VAL A 42 35.86 -9.59 -0.77
C VAL A 42 35.82 -11.06 -0.34
N PHE A 43 34.70 -11.74 -0.63
CA PHE A 43 34.46 -13.15 -0.28
C PHE A 43 34.50 -14.05 -1.51
N THR A 44 35.68 -14.19 -2.10
CA THR A 44 35.87 -15.11 -3.24
C THR A 44 35.62 -16.55 -2.82
N ARG A 45 34.87 -17.30 -3.64
CA ARG A 45 34.55 -18.69 -3.33
C ARG A 45 35.79 -19.56 -3.48
N ALA A 46 36.07 -20.38 -2.47
CA ALA A 46 37.14 -21.38 -2.52
C ALA A 46 36.85 -22.53 -3.53
N LYS A 47 35.58 -22.71 -3.91
CA LYS A 47 35.10 -23.72 -4.87
C LYS A 47 34.10 -23.06 -5.83
N PRO A 48 33.97 -23.55 -7.08
CA PRO A 48 32.94 -23.06 -7.99
C PRO A 48 31.56 -23.19 -7.34
N ALA A 49 30.63 -22.31 -7.73
CA ALA A 49 29.26 -22.38 -7.26
C ALA A 49 28.65 -23.74 -7.62
N PRO A 50 27.81 -24.32 -6.73
CA PRO A 50 27.04 -25.51 -7.06
C PRO A 50 26.16 -25.28 -8.28
N ASP A 51 25.85 -26.35 -9.01
CA ASP A 51 24.84 -26.27 -10.06
C ASP A 51 23.44 -26.22 -9.44
N ASP A 52 22.84 -25.04 -9.47
CA ASP A 52 21.51 -24.78 -8.90
C ASP A 52 20.38 -25.08 -9.89
N LYS A 53 20.63 -25.77 -11.01
CA LYS A 53 19.63 -26.01 -12.06
C LYS A 53 18.32 -26.61 -11.56
N SER A 54 18.40 -27.62 -10.69
CA SER A 54 17.20 -28.25 -10.12
C SER A 54 16.38 -27.28 -9.27
N PHE A 55 17.05 -26.39 -8.53
CA PHE A 55 16.41 -25.34 -7.76
C PHE A 55 15.79 -24.27 -8.66
N THR A 56 16.49 -23.84 -9.72
CA THR A 56 15.94 -22.90 -10.69
C THR A 56 14.73 -23.45 -11.42
N ASP A 57 14.74 -24.73 -11.78
CA ASP A 57 13.61 -25.40 -12.44
C ASP A 57 12.40 -25.49 -11.50
N ALA A 58 12.64 -25.78 -10.22
CA ALA A 58 11.58 -25.80 -9.20
C ALA A 58 10.97 -24.40 -8.98
N LEU A 59 11.79 -23.34 -8.95
CA LEU A 59 11.32 -21.95 -8.86
C LEU A 59 10.48 -21.55 -10.06
N LEU A 60 10.91 -21.89 -11.28
CA LEU A 60 10.17 -21.60 -12.50
C LEU A 60 8.85 -22.36 -12.55
N LYS A 61 8.84 -23.63 -12.16
CA LYS A 61 7.61 -24.42 -12.04
C LYS A 61 6.64 -23.76 -11.07
N ARG A 62 7.11 -23.39 -9.87
CA ARG A 62 6.28 -22.73 -8.86
C ARG A 62 5.74 -21.39 -9.33
N HIS A 63 6.54 -20.61 -10.05
CA HIS A 63 6.09 -19.36 -10.64
C HIS A 63 4.96 -19.58 -11.64
N ASN A 64 5.08 -20.57 -12.53
CA ASN A 64 4.05 -20.90 -13.49
C ASN A 64 2.75 -21.36 -12.82
N ASP A 65 2.85 -22.20 -11.77
CA ASP A 65 1.68 -22.68 -11.00
C ASP A 65 0.90 -21.55 -10.32
N LEU A 66 1.57 -20.41 -10.06
CA LEU A 66 1.01 -19.27 -9.35
C LEU A 66 0.65 -18.11 -10.25
N THR A 67 1.07 -18.15 -11.51
CA THR A 67 0.75 -17.12 -12.49
C THR A 67 -0.73 -17.27 -12.88
N PRO A 68 -1.53 -16.19 -12.80
CA PRO A 68 -2.93 -16.23 -13.21
C PRO A 68 -3.03 -16.68 -14.66
N SER A 69 -4.04 -17.49 -14.96
CA SER A 69 -4.29 -17.95 -16.32
C SER A 69 -4.63 -16.79 -17.27
N ALA A 70 -4.43 -16.97 -18.57
CA ALA A 70 -4.74 -15.93 -19.56
C ALA A 70 -6.22 -15.47 -19.51
N THR A 71 -7.12 -16.38 -19.16
CA THR A 71 -8.55 -16.10 -18.97
C THR A 71 -8.77 -15.16 -17.79
N GLU A 72 -8.16 -15.43 -16.64
CA GLU A 72 -8.27 -14.58 -15.45
C GLU A 72 -7.66 -13.19 -15.70
N GLN A 73 -6.49 -13.14 -16.36
CA GLN A 73 -5.82 -11.89 -16.73
C GLN A 73 -6.71 -11.03 -17.65
N SER A 74 -7.35 -11.64 -18.65
CA SER A 74 -8.25 -10.94 -19.56
C SER A 74 -9.53 -10.48 -18.86
N ALA A 75 -10.10 -11.29 -17.96
CA ALA A 75 -11.31 -10.95 -17.23
C ALA A 75 -11.08 -9.73 -16.31
N ILE A 76 -9.96 -9.70 -15.56
CA ILE A 76 -9.65 -8.56 -14.70
C ILE A 76 -9.26 -7.31 -15.47
N LEU A 77 -8.51 -7.46 -16.57
CA LEU A 77 -8.17 -6.33 -17.43
C LEU A 77 -9.43 -5.68 -18.03
N SER A 78 -10.39 -6.50 -18.47
CA SER A 78 -11.67 -6.02 -19.02
C SER A 78 -12.43 -5.19 -17.98
N LEU A 79 -12.61 -5.71 -16.77
CA LEU A 79 -13.35 -5.03 -15.70
C LEU A 79 -12.65 -3.74 -15.25
N VAL A 80 -11.33 -3.78 -15.05
CA VAL A 80 -10.53 -2.60 -14.68
C VAL A 80 -10.63 -1.52 -15.76
N THR A 81 -10.54 -1.90 -17.04
CA THR A 81 -10.60 -0.93 -18.14
C THR A 81 -11.98 -0.26 -18.23
N LYS A 82 -13.06 -1.03 -18.04
CA LYS A 82 -14.44 -0.49 -18.00
C LYS A 82 -14.62 0.50 -16.86
N ILE A 83 -14.20 0.14 -15.63
CA ILE A 83 -14.33 1.01 -14.45
C ILE A 83 -13.44 2.26 -14.59
N GLN A 84 -12.20 2.09 -15.04
CA GLN A 84 -11.28 3.20 -15.30
C GLN A 84 -11.88 4.17 -16.33
N GLY A 85 -12.46 3.66 -17.42
CA GLY A 85 -13.10 4.49 -18.44
C GLY A 85 -14.30 5.30 -17.91
N ALA A 86 -15.13 4.69 -17.05
CA ALA A 86 -16.23 5.40 -16.40
C ALA A 86 -15.73 6.50 -15.45
N LEU A 87 -14.70 6.22 -14.67
CA LEU A 87 -14.07 7.20 -13.77
C LEU A 87 -13.40 8.34 -14.55
N ASP A 88 -12.70 8.05 -15.64
CA ASP A 88 -12.05 9.05 -16.48
C ASP A 88 -13.08 9.96 -17.17
N ALA A 89 -14.24 9.42 -17.57
CA ALA A 89 -15.33 10.23 -18.10
C ALA A 89 -15.88 11.24 -17.07
N LEU A 90 -15.97 10.85 -15.79
CA LEU A 90 -16.37 11.72 -14.70
C LEU A 90 -15.30 12.79 -14.37
N VAL A 91 -14.02 12.48 -14.55
CA VAL A 91 -12.93 13.47 -14.44
C VAL A 91 -13.06 14.54 -15.52
N LEU A 92 -13.39 14.14 -16.75
CA LEU A 92 -13.55 15.07 -17.88
C LEU A 92 -14.83 15.91 -17.80
N THR A 93 -15.91 15.34 -17.24
CA THR A 93 -17.23 15.97 -17.16
C THR A 93 -17.74 16.04 -15.71
N PRO A 94 -17.14 16.88 -14.85
CA PRO A 94 -17.44 16.91 -13.42
C PRO A 94 -18.85 17.44 -13.11
N ALA A 95 -19.49 18.15 -14.04
CA ALA A 95 -20.86 18.65 -13.89
C ALA A 95 -21.91 17.52 -13.79
N THR A 96 -21.57 16.31 -14.24
CA THR A 96 -22.45 15.14 -14.23
C THR A 96 -22.56 14.50 -12.84
N PHE A 97 -21.63 14.79 -11.93
CA PHE A 97 -21.61 14.26 -10.57
C PHE A 97 -21.19 15.33 -9.56
N GLU A 98 -22.19 16.05 -9.04
CA GLU A 98 -22.01 17.12 -8.07
C GLU A 98 -21.47 16.67 -6.69
N PRO A 99 -21.81 15.48 -6.14
CA PRO A 99 -21.39 15.09 -4.79
C PRO A 99 -19.89 14.94 -4.59
N ALA A 100 -19.12 14.64 -5.65
CA ALA A 100 -17.67 14.62 -5.57
C ALA A 100 -16.99 14.95 -6.90
N GLN A 101 -15.99 15.83 -6.83
CA GLN A 101 -15.11 16.08 -7.97
C GLN A 101 -13.86 15.19 -7.86
N ILE A 102 -13.57 14.46 -8.92
CA ILE A 102 -12.38 13.61 -9.05
C ILE A 102 -11.21 14.47 -9.57
N GLU A 103 -10.06 14.39 -8.90
CA GLU A 103 -8.80 14.96 -9.36
C GLU A 103 -8.10 14.02 -10.33
N GLU A 104 -7.91 12.77 -9.91
CA GLU A 104 -7.06 11.81 -10.59
C GLU A 104 -7.46 10.38 -10.23
N VAL A 105 -7.24 9.45 -11.16
CA VAL A 105 -7.47 8.01 -10.99
C VAL A 105 -6.17 7.27 -11.29
N ARG A 106 -5.78 6.32 -10.42
CA ARG A 106 -4.53 5.57 -10.55
C ARG A 106 -4.75 4.10 -10.24
N GLN A 107 -4.40 3.23 -11.18
CA GLN A 107 -4.29 1.80 -10.94
C GLN A 107 -3.09 1.51 -10.04
N ILE A 108 -3.27 0.68 -9.02
CA ILE A 108 -2.21 0.27 -8.08
C ILE A 108 -2.28 -1.25 -7.82
N GLY A 109 -1.65 -1.71 -6.74
CA GLY A 109 -1.77 -3.08 -6.26
C GLY A 109 -1.02 -4.10 -7.12
N SER A 110 -1.33 -5.37 -6.90
CA SER A 110 -0.71 -6.51 -7.60
C SER A 110 -1.04 -6.53 -9.09
N PHE A 111 -2.26 -6.12 -9.47
CA PHE A 111 -2.69 -5.97 -10.86
C PHE A 111 -1.75 -5.04 -11.64
N LYS A 112 -1.52 -3.82 -11.14
CA LYS A 112 -0.67 -2.86 -11.83
C LYS A 112 0.81 -3.29 -11.87
N LYS A 113 1.27 -4.00 -10.84
CA LYS A 113 2.65 -4.48 -10.71
C LYS A 113 2.94 -5.77 -11.49
N GLY A 114 1.90 -6.45 -12.00
CA GLY A 114 2.04 -7.77 -12.60
C GLY A 114 2.41 -8.86 -11.61
N THR A 115 2.06 -8.70 -10.33
CA THR A 115 2.31 -9.68 -9.25
C THR A 115 1.02 -10.35 -8.77
N MET A 116 -0.02 -10.36 -9.59
CA MET A 116 -1.25 -11.08 -9.30
C MET A 116 -1.02 -12.58 -9.22
N MET A 117 -1.80 -13.25 -8.38
CA MET A 117 -1.69 -14.68 -8.11
C MET A 117 -2.92 -15.41 -8.63
N ALA A 118 -2.73 -16.61 -9.18
CA ALA A 118 -3.82 -17.47 -9.63
C ALA A 118 -4.83 -17.71 -8.49
N GLY A 119 -6.14 -17.62 -8.81
CA GLY A 119 -7.21 -17.75 -7.84
C GLY A 119 -7.44 -16.52 -6.93
N HIS A 120 -6.66 -15.44 -7.07
CA HIS A 120 -6.88 -14.18 -6.35
C HIS A 120 -7.02 -13.01 -7.32
N ASN A 121 -8.18 -12.97 -7.99
CA ASN A 121 -8.49 -12.01 -9.06
C ASN A 121 -9.05 -10.70 -8.50
N VAL A 122 -8.19 -9.98 -7.77
CA VAL A 122 -8.51 -8.67 -7.20
C VAL A 122 -7.58 -7.60 -7.77
N ALA A 123 -8.15 -6.48 -8.21
CA ALA A 123 -7.41 -5.31 -8.66
C ALA A 123 -7.78 -4.08 -7.83
N ASP A 124 -6.81 -3.20 -7.62
CA ASP A 124 -6.98 -1.99 -6.82
C ASP A 124 -6.81 -0.74 -7.70
N ILE A 125 -7.78 0.18 -7.62
CA ILE A 125 -7.74 1.50 -8.26
C ILE A 125 -7.91 2.54 -7.18
N VAL A 126 -7.00 3.51 -7.10
CA VAL A 126 -7.13 4.67 -6.22
C VAL A 126 -7.81 5.81 -6.97
N VAL A 127 -8.87 6.35 -6.39
CA VAL A 127 -9.57 7.54 -6.87
C VAL A 127 -9.28 8.70 -5.92
N MET A 128 -8.66 9.75 -6.43
CA MET A 128 -8.33 10.95 -5.67
C MET A 128 -9.40 12.01 -5.88
N LEU A 129 -10.03 12.45 -4.80
CA LEU A 129 -11.06 13.50 -4.81
C LEU A 129 -10.47 14.87 -4.50
N LYS A 130 -10.97 15.91 -5.21
CA LYS A 130 -10.76 17.34 -4.88
C LYS A 130 -11.54 17.76 -3.63
N THR A 131 -12.69 17.12 -3.45
CA THR A 131 -13.62 17.35 -2.35
C THR A 131 -13.26 16.46 -1.14
N LEU A 132 -13.92 16.70 -0.01
CA LEU A 132 -13.77 15.86 1.17
C LEU A 132 -14.51 14.52 0.94
N PRO A 133 -13.88 13.38 1.27
CA PRO A 133 -14.46 12.06 0.99
C PRO A 133 -15.48 11.70 2.07
N THR A 134 -16.74 12.09 1.85
CA THR A 134 -17.87 11.70 2.72
C THR A 134 -18.35 10.30 2.35
N LYS A 135 -18.83 9.54 3.34
CA LYS A 135 -19.35 8.17 3.11
C LYS A 135 -20.48 8.14 2.08
N GLU A 136 -21.34 9.16 2.11
CA GLU A 136 -22.46 9.31 1.17
C GLU A 136 -21.98 9.55 -0.27
N ALA A 137 -21.00 10.44 -0.47
CA ALA A 137 -20.46 10.72 -1.79
C ALA A 137 -19.77 9.48 -2.40
N VAL A 138 -19.12 8.67 -1.57
CA VAL A 138 -18.49 7.40 -1.99
C VAL A 138 -19.53 6.39 -2.44
N ALA A 139 -20.63 6.23 -1.69
CA ALA A 139 -21.72 5.35 -2.08
C ALA A 139 -22.41 5.82 -3.37
N ALA A 140 -22.65 7.13 -3.49
CA ALA A 140 -23.22 7.73 -4.70
C ALA A 140 -22.31 7.55 -5.92
N LEU A 141 -20.99 7.68 -5.74
CA LEU A 141 -20.01 7.46 -6.81
C LEU A 141 -20.01 6.00 -7.27
N GLY A 142 -20.01 5.05 -6.34
CA GLY A 142 -20.10 3.61 -6.66
C GLY A 142 -21.38 3.26 -7.43
N ASN A 143 -22.53 3.78 -7.00
CA ASN A 143 -23.80 3.58 -7.70
C ASN A 143 -23.77 4.18 -9.11
N LYS A 144 -23.24 5.39 -9.25
CA LYS A 144 -23.14 6.09 -10.54
C LYS A 144 -22.30 5.29 -11.54
N ILE A 145 -21.17 4.74 -11.10
CA ILE A 145 -20.31 3.91 -11.96
C ILE A 145 -21.03 2.63 -12.40
N VAL A 146 -21.75 1.96 -11.49
CA VAL A 146 -22.52 0.76 -11.85
C VAL A 146 -23.64 1.08 -12.83
N GLU A 147 -24.32 2.21 -12.67
CA GLU A 147 -25.33 2.67 -13.63
C GLU A 147 -24.72 2.92 -15.02
N ASP A 148 -23.59 3.63 -15.09
CA ASP A 148 -22.91 3.91 -16.35
C ASP A 148 -22.37 2.62 -17.02
N MET A 149 -21.94 1.65 -16.22
CA MET A 149 -21.55 0.32 -16.72
C MET A 149 -22.75 -0.47 -17.25
N LYS A 150 -23.90 -0.45 -16.56
CA LYS A 150 -25.13 -1.12 -17.01
C LYS A 150 -25.67 -0.53 -18.32
N LEU A 151 -25.46 0.76 -18.57
CA LEU A 151 -25.81 1.40 -19.84
C LEU A 151 -24.93 0.91 -20.99
N THR A 152 -23.66 0.61 -20.69
CA THR A 152 -22.69 0.14 -21.67
C THR A 152 -22.86 -1.36 -21.96
N ASP A 153 -23.12 -2.16 -20.93
CA ASP A 153 -23.22 -3.62 -21.03
C ASP A 153 -24.34 -4.17 -20.11
N PRO A 154 -25.60 -4.20 -20.57
CA PRO A 154 -26.74 -4.59 -19.75
C PRO A 154 -26.77 -6.08 -19.36
N GLN A 155 -25.97 -6.91 -20.03
CA GLN A 155 -25.93 -8.36 -19.83
C GLN A 155 -25.01 -8.75 -18.65
N GLU A 156 -24.12 -7.86 -18.23
CA GLU A 156 -23.14 -8.14 -17.17
C GLU A 156 -23.77 -7.93 -15.79
N VAL A 157 -23.76 -8.98 -14.96
CA VAL A 157 -24.27 -8.91 -13.59
C VAL A 157 -23.17 -8.37 -12.68
N LEU A 158 -23.30 -7.09 -12.33
CA LEU A 158 -22.38 -6.38 -11.45
C LEU A 158 -22.98 -6.21 -10.06
N SER A 159 -22.20 -6.51 -9.03
CA SER A 159 -22.52 -6.20 -7.63
C SER A 159 -21.57 -5.15 -7.09
N MET A 160 -22.10 -4.09 -6.45
CA MET A 160 -21.31 -3.07 -5.78
C MET A 160 -21.55 -3.11 -4.28
N LEU A 161 -20.45 -3.05 -3.52
CA LEU A 161 -20.45 -2.99 -2.06
C LEU A 161 -19.59 -1.81 -1.62
N THR A 162 -20.09 -1.03 -0.68
CA THR A 162 -19.37 0.09 -0.07
C THR A 162 -18.68 -0.37 1.21
N ASN A 163 -17.40 -0.02 1.36
CA ASN A 163 -16.55 -0.40 2.49
C ASN A 163 -15.89 0.85 3.12
N ASP A 164 -15.24 0.70 4.28
CA ASP A 164 -14.57 1.82 4.96
C ASP A 164 -13.38 2.42 4.18
N THR A 165 -12.89 1.72 3.17
CA THR A 165 -11.82 2.19 2.26
C THR A 165 -12.35 2.83 0.97
N GLY A 166 -13.65 2.72 0.68
CA GLY A 166 -14.21 3.11 -0.61
C GLY A 166 -15.38 2.22 -1.04
N PHE A 167 -15.25 1.59 -2.20
CA PHE A 167 -16.23 0.63 -2.70
C PHE A 167 -15.55 -0.44 -3.55
N GLU A 168 -16.21 -1.57 -3.74
CA GLU A 168 -15.76 -2.65 -4.59
C GLU A 168 -16.86 -3.04 -5.58
N ILE A 169 -16.46 -3.32 -6.82
CA ILE A 169 -17.33 -3.79 -7.89
C ILE A 169 -16.87 -5.19 -8.23
N SER A 170 -17.77 -6.16 -8.11
CA SER A 170 -17.50 -7.55 -8.45
C SER A 170 -18.34 -7.97 -9.65
N SER A 171 -17.71 -8.74 -10.55
CA SER A 171 -18.32 -9.40 -11.71
C SER A 171 -17.87 -10.85 -11.71
N ALA A 172 -18.81 -11.79 -11.58
CA ALA A 172 -18.52 -13.22 -11.46
C ALA A 172 -17.38 -13.53 -10.47
N ASP A 173 -16.19 -13.91 -10.98
CA ASP A 173 -15.02 -14.32 -10.20
C ASP A 173 -13.94 -13.22 -10.09
N VAL A 174 -14.25 -11.98 -10.44
CA VAL A 174 -13.32 -10.84 -10.44
C VAL A 174 -13.86 -9.70 -9.58
N THR A 175 -12.99 -9.13 -8.74
CA THR A 175 -13.33 -7.97 -7.92
C THR A 175 -12.36 -6.82 -8.18
N VAL A 176 -12.90 -5.61 -8.39
CA VAL A 176 -12.11 -4.38 -8.46
C VAL A 176 -12.45 -3.51 -7.25
N LYS A 177 -11.44 -3.19 -6.44
CA LYS A 177 -11.55 -2.33 -5.28
C LYS A 177 -11.18 -0.91 -5.68
N CYS A 178 -12.13 0.00 -5.53
CA CYS A 178 -11.94 1.43 -5.71
C CYS A 178 -11.67 2.07 -4.34
N LEU A 179 -10.40 2.36 -4.10
CA LEU A 179 -9.87 2.94 -2.88
C LEU A 179 -9.96 4.46 -2.96
N ILE A 180 -10.67 5.08 -2.03
CA ILE A 180 -10.91 6.52 -2.08
C ILE A 180 -9.85 7.26 -1.27
N THR A 181 -9.29 8.31 -1.87
CA THR A 181 -8.42 9.26 -1.17
C THR A 181 -8.78 10.69 -1.55
N THR A 182 -8.23 11.67 -0.83
CA THR A 182 -8.33 13.09 -1.17
C THR A 182 -6.94 13.71 -1.27
N ILE A 183 -6.88 14.94 -1.76
CA ILE A 183 -5.65 15.73 -1.86
C ILE A 183 -5.05 16.01 -0.45
N PRO A 184 -3.72 16.06 -0.30
CA PRO A 184 -3.06 16.25 1.01
C PRO A 184 -3.55 17.45 1.85
N PRO A 185 -3.93 18.61 1.27
CA PRO A 185 -4.49 19.72 2.03
C PRO A 185 -5.80 19.38 2.77
N ASN A 186 -6.62 18.49 2.19
CA ASN A 186 -7.92 18.11 2.75
C ASN A 186 -7.79 17.13 3.92
N LEU A 187 -6.69 16.36 3.99
CA LEU A 187 -6.46 15.41 5.08
C LEU A 187 -6.38 16.07 6.46
N LYS A 188 -6.06 17.37 6.51
CA LYS A 188 -6.02 18.15 7.75
C LYS A 188 -7.40 18.65 8.21
N LYS A 189 -8.41 18.54 7.35
CA LYS A 189 -9.79 19.04 7.55
C LYS A 189 -10.79 17.91 7.75
N LEU A 190 -10.30 16.68 7.93
CA LEU A 190 -11.15 15.51 8.11
C LEU A 190 -11.82 15.52 9.48
N GLU A 191 -13.04 15.01 9.48
CA GLU A 191 -13.86 14.80 10.66
C GLU A 191 -14.19 13.32 10.75
N GLN A 192 -13.95 12.72 11.92
CA GLN A 192 -13.94 11.27 12.11
C GLN A 192 -15.31 10.60 11.89
N ASP A 193 -16.40 11.34 12.02
CA ASP A 193 -17.76 10.79 11.90
C ASP A 193 -18.29 10.85 10.45
N LEU A 194 -18.00 11.95 9.76
CA LEU A 194 -18.50 12.25 8.42
C LEU A 194 -17.64 11.66 7.28
N HIS A 195 -16.33 11.64 7.48
CA HIS A 195 -15.37 11.30 6.42
C HIS A 195 -14.76 9.90 6.59
N LEU A 196 -14.14 9.40 5.53
CA LEU A 196 -13.30 8.20 5.60
C LEU A 196 -12.08 8.42 6.51
N ASP A 197 -11.54 7.32 7.04
CA ASP A 197 -10.39 7.39 7.94
C ASP A 197 -9.13 7.94 7.24
N GLY A 198 -8.51 8.94 7.89
CA GLY A 198 -7.30 9.59 7.41
C GLY A 198 -6.11 8.65 7.27
N LYS A 199 -6.00 7.61 8.12
CA LYS A 199 -4.88 6.64 8.03
C LYS A 199 -5.01 5.77 6.78
N LEU A 200 -6.23 5.32 6.46
CA LEU A 200 -6.49 4.53 5.26
C LEU A 200 -6.18 5.34 3.98
N MET A 201 -6.60 6.60 3.93
CA MET A 201 -6.29 7.47 2.79
C MET A 201 -4.78 7.72 2.60
N GLN A 202 -4.03 7.89 3.70
CA GLN A 202 -2.57 7.98 3.63
C GLN A 202 -1.94 6.69 3.08
N ALA A 203 -2.49 5.53 3.44
CA ALA A 203 -2.06 4.24 2.89
C ALA A 203 -2.36 4.14 1.37
N HIS A 204 -3.52 4.64 0.91
CA HIS A 204 -3.85 4.70 -0.52
C HIS A 204 -2.90 5.62 -1.29
N LEU A 205 -2.57 6.81 -0.75
CA LEU A 205 -1.54 7.69 -1.32
C LEU A 205 -0.15 7.04 -1.34
N ALA A 206 0.19 6.25 -0.33
CA ALA A 206 1.42 5.44 -0.34
C ALA A 206 1.38 4.37 -1.43
N GLY A 207 0.23 3.73 -1.64
CA GLY A 207 -0.01 2.78 -2.73
C GLY A 207 0.32 3.37 -4.11
N ILE A 208 -0.08 4.61 -4.38
CA ILE A 208 0.28 5.32 -5.62
C ILE A 208 1.80 5.48 -5.74
N ARG A 209 2.48 5.92 -4.67
CA ARG A 209 3.94 6.06 -4.65
C ARG A 209 4.65 4.72 -4.87
N HIS A 210 4.13 3.65 -4.27
CA HIS A 210 4.68 2.30 -4.42
C HIS A 210 4.51 1.80 -5.85
N ALA A 211 3.34 1.99 -6.47
CA ALA A 211 3.10 1.59 -7.85
C ALA A 211 4.09 2.28 -8.80
N ARG A 212 4.23 3.61 -8.68
CA ARG A 212 5.20 4.37 -9.48
C ARG A 212 6.64 3.93 -9.24
N TRP A 213 7.03 3.74 -7.98
CA TRP A 213 8.37 3.26 -7.66
C TRP A 213 8.65 1.90 -8.29
N VAL A 214 7.69 0.96 -8.24
CA VAL A 214 7.84 -0.37 -8.85
C VAL A 214 7.97 -0.29 -10.36
N GLU A 215 7.17 0.54 -11.04
CA GLU A 215 7.29 0.75 -12.48
C GLU A 215 8.69 1.27 -12.87
N GLU A 216 9.19 2.27 -12.14
CA GLU A 216 10.48 2.91 -12.44
C GLU A 216 11.68 2.03 -12.04
N ASN A 217 11.57 1.26 -10.94
CA ASN A 217 12.73 0.62 -10.32
C ASN A 217 12.71 -0.91 -10.40
N ALA A 218 11.55 -1.56 -10.51
CA ALA A 218 11.43 -3.02 -10.33
C ALA A 218 10.81 -3.77 -11.53
N CYS A 219 10.53 -3.09 -12.65
CA CYS A 219 9.92 -3.66 -13.87
C CYS A 219 10.85 -4.61 -14.68
N HIS A 220 11.88 -5.20 -14.07
CA HIS A 220 12.68 -6.24 -14.73
C HIS A 220 12.08 -7.61 -14.43
N SER A 221 11.83 -8.43 -15.46
CA SER A 221 11.16 -9.74 -15.38
C SER A 221 11.63 -10.65 -14.22
N ARG A 222 12.93 -10.66 -13.90
CA ARG A 222 13.48 -11.43 -12.76
C ARG A 222 13.04 -10.92 -11.38
N ARG A 223 12.83 -9.61 -11.24
CA ARG A 223 12.40 -8.97 -9.98
C ARG A 223 10.92 -9.16 -9.71
N CYS A 224 10.06 -9.20 -10.73
CA CYS A 224 8.65 -9.58 -10.55
C CYS A 224 8.52 -11.03 -10.03
N LEU A 225 9.34 -11.94 -10.56
CA LEU A 225 9.45 -13.34 -10.12
C LEU A 225 9.87 -13.46 -8.64
N GLN A 226 10.87 -12.69 -8.22
CA GLN A 226 11.30 -12.61 -6.82
C GLN A 226 10.25 -11.95 -5.91
N LEU A 227 9.55 -10.93 -6.38
CA LEU A 227 8.51 -10.25 -5.60
C LEU A 227 7.31 -11.17 -5.37
N MET A 228 6.83 -11.89 -6.39
CA MET A 228 5.79 -12.91 -6.19
C MET A 228 6.26 -13.97 -5.19
N SER A 229 7.48 -14.49 -5.36
CA SER A 229 8.09 -15.45 -4.43
C SER A 229 8.14 -14.92 -2.99
N ALA A 230 8.50 -13.65 -2.81
CA ALA A 230 8.58 -12.98 -1.52
C ALA A 230 7.21 -12.61 -0.92
N GLU A 231 6.17 -12.47 -1.72
CA GLU A 231 4.79 -12.24 -1.27
C GLU A 231 4.14 -13.55 -0.78
N ILE A 232 4.55 -14.69 -1.36
CA ILE A 232 4.11 -16.03 -0.95
C ILE A 232 4.80 -16.48 0.34
N LEU A 233 6.10 -16.22 0.50
CA LEU A 233 6.88 -16.70 1.65
C LEU A 233 6.21 -16.36 3.00
N PRO A 234 5.75 -15.12 3.27
CA PRO A 234 5.01 -14.80 4.49
C PRO A 234 3.69 -15.57 4.65
N THR A 235 2.95 -15.86 3.57
CA THR A 235 1.69 -16.63 3.68
C THR A 235 1.90 -18.09 4.09
N TRP A 236 3.09 -18.64 3.82
CA TRP A 236 3.48 -20.01 4.21
C TRP A 236 4.25 -20.06 5.53
N PHE A 237 4.99 -18.99 5.85
CA PHE A 237 5.86 -18.90 7.03
C PHE A 237 5.29 -18.00 8.13
N CYS A 238 4.06 -17.47 8.00
CA CYS A 238 3.29 -16.95 9.11
C CYS A 238 3.20 -18.05 10.17
N GLY A 239 3.97 -17.88 11.23
CA GLY A 239 4.34 -18.95 12.14
C GLY A 239 3.15 -19.69 12.72
N ASN A 240 3.28 -21.02 12.78
CA ASN A 240 2.73 -21.81 13.87
C ASN A 240 3.28 -21.24 15.20
N THR A 241 2.63 -20.21 15.70
CA THR A 241 2.58 -19.94 17.13
C THR A 241 1.11 -19.94 17.50
N ASP A 242 0.50 -21.11 17.43
CA ASP A 242 -0.66 -21.43 18.25
C ASP A 242 -0.17 -21.53 19.71
N PRO A 243 -0.66 -20.71 20.65
CA PRO A 243 -0.46 -20.96 22.07
C PRO A 243 -1.65 -21.79 22.56
N CYS A 244 -1.69 -23.08 22.22
CA CYS A 244 -2.64 -24.03 22.80
C CYS A 244 -2.12 -25.47 22.67
N GLU A 245 -1.11 -25.80 23.48
CA GLU A 245 -0.93 -27.14 24.04
C GLU A 245 -0.06 -26.99 25.28
N GLN A 246 -0.71 -26.63 26.38
CA GLN A 246 -0.28 -27.01 27.73
C GLN A 246 -1.33 -27.99 28.22
N ASP A 247 -0.99 -29.28 28.13
CA ASP A 247 -1.40 -30.30 29.09
C ASP A 247 -0.13 -30.85 29.75
#